data_AF-R5JUB0-F1
#
_entry.id   AF-R5JUB0-F1
#
_cell.length_a   1.000
_cell.length_b   1.000
_cell.length_c   1.000
_cell.angle_alpha   90.00
_cell.angle_beta   90.00
_cell.angle_gamma   90.00
#
_symmetry.space_group_name_H-M   'P 1'
#
loop_
_entity.id
_entity.type
_entity.pdbx_description
1 polymer ?
#
loop_
_entity_poly.entity_id
_entity_poly.type
_entity_poly.pdbx_seq_one_letter_code
_entity_poly.pdbx_strand_id
1 'polypeptide(L)' 'MKKRITQDDYIKVNRKASREAEIERHGHPICYKRVHQSKKVYNRKKIKAGDKALPFFIQPALVLRSVSR' A
#
# COMPACT_ATOMS: atom_id res chain seq x y z
N MET A 1 -38.14 -8.83 29.92
CA MET A 1 -36.90 -9.55 30.34
C MET A 1 -35.74 -8.57 30.39
N LYS A 2 -35.06 -8.41 31.54
CA LYS A 2 -33.81 -7.63 31.60
C LYS A 2 -32.72 -8.42 30.88
N LYS A 3 -32.07 -7.80 29.89
CA LYS A 3 -30.91 -8.42 29.22
C LYS A 3 -29.78 -8.55 30.24
N ARG A 4 -29.36 -9.78 30.53
CA ARG A 4 -28.21 -10.02 31.40
C ARG A 4 -26.95 -9.83 30.57
N ILE A 5 -25.98 -9.10 31.13
CA ILE A 5 -24.68 -8.91 30.49
C ILE A 5 -23.99 -10.27 30.47
N THR A 6 -23.69 -10.76 29.28
CA THR A 6 -23.00 -12.04 29.10
C THR A 6 -21.48 -11.83 29.09
N GLN A 7 -20.72 -12.90 29.30
CA GLN A 7 -19.26 -12.87 29.16
C GLN A 7 -18.83 -12.40 27.77
N ASP A 8 -19.56 -12.79 26.73
CA ASP A 8 -19.30 -12.36 25.35
C ASP A 8 -19.45 -10.85 25.18
N ASP A 9 -20.41 -10.24 25.87
CA ASP A 9 -20.61 -8.79 25.83
C ASP A 9 -19.43 -8.06 26.46
N TYR A 10 -18.91 -8.58 27.59
CA TYR A 10 -17.70 -8.05 28.22
C TYR A 10 -16.49 -8.13 27.28
N ILE A 11 -16.29 -9.25 26.59
CA ILE A 11 -15.19 -9.42 25.64
C ILE A 11 -15.33 -8.45 24.46
N LYS A 12 -16.53 -8.27 23.91
CA LYS A 12 -16.80 -7.33 22.81
C LYS A 12 -16.51 -5.89 23.20
N VAL A 13 -16.93 -5.48 24.40
CA VAL A 13 -16.67 -4.13 24.91
C VAL A 13 -15.16 -3.88 25.03
N ASN A 14 -14.41 -4.82 25.60
CA ASN A 14 -12.95 -4.67 25.75
C ASN A 14 -12.22 -4.63 24.40
N ARG A 15 -12.66 -5.43 23.42
CA ARG A 15 -12.14 -5.37 22.05
C ARG A 15 -12.38 -4.00 21.42
N LYS A 16 -13.57 -3.42 21.59
CA LYS A 16 -13.92 -2.08 21.09
C LYS A 16 -13.08 -1.00 21.77
N ALA A 17 -12.98 -1.05 23.10
CA ALA A 17 -12.18 -0.11 23.88
C ALA A 17 -10.69 -0.13 23.47
N SER A 18 -10.13 -1.32 23.27
CA SER A 18 -8.74 -1.47 22.80
C SER A 18 -8.53 -0.85 21.42
N ARG A 19 -9.53 -0.98 20.54
CA ARG A 19 -9.51 -0.42 19.18
C ARG A 19 -9.62 1.10 19.20
N GLU A 20 -10.47 1.65 20.05
CA GLU A 20 -10.66 3.10 20.21
C GLU A 20 -9.39 3.74 20.77
N ALA A 21 -8.74 3.12 21.77
CA ALA A 21 -7.46 3.59 22.32
C ALA A 21 -6.29 3.53 21.31
N GLU A 22 -6.36 2.63 20.32
CA GLU A 22 -5.41 2.58 19.21
C GLU A 22 -5.64 3.76 18.24
N ILE A 23 -6.90 4.03 17.90
CA ILE A 23 -7.29 5.13 17.01
C ILE A 23 -6.99 6.49 17.65
N GLU A 24 -7.22 6.66 18.95
CA GLU A 24 -6.90 7.91 19.65
C GLU A 24 -5.41 8.23 19.60
N ARG A 25 -4.55 7.22 19.79
CA ARG A 25 -3.09 7.41 19.80
C ARG A 25 -2.49 7.60 18.40
N HIS A 26 -3.05 6.97 17.38
CA HIS A 26 -2.42 6.89 16.06
C HIS A 26 -3.26 7.45 14.91
N GLY A 27 -4.51 7.81 15.16
CA GLY A 27 -5.48 8.27 14.16
C GLY A 27 -6.02 7.17 13.24
N HIS A 28 -5.40 5.99 13.22
CA HIS A 28 -5.82 4.88 12.36
C HIS A 28 -5.43 3.52 12.95
N PRO A 29 -6.16 2.46 12.59
CA PRO A 29 -5.73 1.08 12.82
C PRO A 29 -4.27 0.80 12.46
N ILE A 30 -3.49 0.32 13.42
CA ILE A 30 -2.13 -0.15 13.18
C ILE A 30 -2.16 -1.63 12.82
N CYS A 31 -1.31 -1.99 11.85
CA CYS A 31 -1.05 -3.38 11.50
C CYS A 31 0.38 -3.74 11.91
N TYR A 32 0.51 -4.44 13.04
CA TYR A 32 1.80 -4.89 13.58
C TYR A 32 2.50 -5.97 12.73
N LYS A 33 1.73 -6.71 11.91
CA LYS A 33 2.27 -7.79 11.05
C LYS A 33 2.70 -7.31 9.67
N ARG A 34 2.64 -6.00 9.39
CA ARG A 34 2.98 -5.48 8.07
C ARG A 34 4.47 -5.64 7.82
N VAL A 35 4.83 -6.38 6.76
CA VAL A 35 6.21 -6.47 6.31
C VAL A 35 6.64 -5.10 5.77
N HIS A 36 7.63 -4.49 6.40
CA HIS A 36 8.22 -3.25 5.91
C HIS A 36 9.04 -3.52 4.65
N GLN A 37 8.59 -2.96 3.53
CA GLN A 37 9.30 -3.09 2.24
C GLN A 37 10.34 -1.97 2.10
N SER A 38 11.60 -2.34 1.82
CA SER A 38 12.66 -1.36 1.56
C SER A 38 12.41 -0.61 0.24
N LYS A 39 12.39 0.73 0.30
CA LYS A 39 12.20 1.59 -0.88
C LYS A 39 13.24 1.33 -1.98
N LYS A 40 14.50 1.09 -1.59
CA LYS A 40 15.63 0.89 -2.51
C LYS A 40 15.57 -0.47 -3.22
N VAL A 41 15.15 -1.52 -2.51
CA VAL A 41 15.18 -2.90 -3.03
C VAL A 41 13.89 -3.24 -3.77
N TYR A 42 12.73 -2.96 -3.19
CA TYR A 42 11.44 -3.39 -3.73
C TYR A 42 10.79 -2.36 -4.67
N ASN A 43 10.85 -1.07 -4.35
CA ASN A 43 10.13 -0.05 -5.14
C ASN A 43 10.94 0.57 -6.28
N ARG A 44 12.24 0.27 -6.41
CA ARG A 44 13.10 0.82 -7.47
C ARG A 44 12.59 0.48 -8.87
N LYS A 45 12.12 -0.75 -9.09
CA LYS A 45 11.61 -1.20 -10.40
C LYS A 45 10.29 -0.52 -10.77
N LYS A 46 9.41 -0.31 -9.79
CA LYS A 46 8.11 0.36 -9.99
C LYS A 46 8.27 1.85 -10.32
N ILE A 47 9.21 2.54 -9.66
CA ILE A 47 9.52 3.96 -9.91
C ILE A 47 10.16 4.13 -11.29
N LYS A 48 11.13 3.29 -11.66
CA LYS A 48 11.79 3.34 -12.98
C LYS A 48 10.84 3.16 -14.17
N ALA A 49 9.73 2.43 -14.00
CA ALA A 49 8.73 2.24 -15.05
C ALA A 49 7.77 3.45 -15.21
N GLY A 50 7.73 4.36 -14.22
CA GLY A 50 6.90 5.57 -14.25
C GLY A 50 7.58 6.76 -14.95
N ASP A 51 8.92 6.81 -14.93
CA ASP A 51 9.71 7.86 -15.58
C ASP A 51 9.81 7.60 -17.10
N LYS A 52 8.69 7.80 -17.82
CA LYS A 52 8.63 7.74 -19.29
C LYS A 52 9.28 8.97 -19.96
N ALA A 53 9.77 9.94 -19.19
CA ALA A 53 10.48 11.12 -19.66
C ALA A 53 12.00 10.91 -19.75
N LEU A 54 12.46 9.67 -19.97
CA LEU A 54 13.87 9.40 -20.20
C LEU A 54 14.21 9.69 -21.68
N PRO A 55 15.26 10.47 -21.97
CA PRO A 55 15.61 10.92 -23.33
C PRO A 55 16.08 9.82 -24.29
N PHE A 56 16.04 8.55 -23.87
CA PHE A 56 16.56 7.41 -24.62
C PHE A 56 15.47 6.48 -25.19
N PHE A 57 14.18 6.82 -25.08
CA PHE A 57 13.12 6.04 -25.72
C PHE A 57 13.01 6.38 -27.21
N ILE A 58 14.04 6.03 -27.99
CA ILE A 58 14.02 6.12 -29.45
C ILE A 58 13.10 5.01 -29.96
N GLN A 59 11.96 5.38 -30.52
CA GLN A 59 11.06 4.45 -31.21
C GLN A 59 11.73 4.00 -32.53
N PRO A 60 11.81 2.68 -32.84
CA PRO A 60 12.55 2.17 -34.00
C PRO A 60 11.75 2.29 -35.33
N ALA A 61 10.91 3.32 -35.48
CA ALA A 61 10.02 3.42 -36.65
C ALA A 61 10.62 4.20 -37.84
N LEU A 62 11.80 4.81 -37.70
CA LEU A 62 12.35 5.74 -38.72
C LEU A 62 13.57 5.24 -39.51
N VAL A 63 14.00 3.98 -39.36
CA VAL A 63 15.24 3.48 -40.02
C VAL A 63 14.97 2.71 -41.33
N LEU A 64 13.71 2.50 -41.74
CA LEU A 64 13.39 1.71 -42.96
C LEU A 64 12.97 2.54 -44.19
N ARG A 65 13.48 3.76 -44.38
CA ARG A 65 13.06 4.60 -45.52
C ARG A 65 14.15 5.23 -46.39
N SER A 66 15.40 4.75 -46.34
CA SER A 66 16.48 5.37 -47.13
C SER A 66 17.44 4.40 -47.83
N VAL A 67 17.02 3.19 -48.17
CA VAL A 67 17.77 2.34 -49.11
C VAL A 67 16.87 1.94 -50.27
N SER A 68 16.53 2.93 -51.08
CA SER A 68 16.06 2.74 -52.46
C SER A 68 16.44 4.00 -53.26
N ARG A 69 17.71 4.09 -53.63
CA ARG A 69 18.16 4.78 -54.84
C ARG A 69 19.55 4.30 -55.18
#